data_AF-A0A416MK11-F1
#
_entry.id   AF-A0A416MK11-F1
#
_cell.length_a   1.000
_cell.length_b   1.000
_cell.length_c   1.000
_cell.angle_alpha   90.00
_cell.angle_beta   90.00
_cell.angle_gamma   90.00
#
_symmetry.space_group_name_H-M   'P 1'
#
loop_
_entity.id
_entity.type
_entity.pdbx_description
1 polymer ?
#
loop_
_entity_poly.entity_id
_entity_poly.type
_entity_poly.pdbx_seq_one_letter_code
_entity_poly.pdbx_strand_id
1 'polypeptide(L)'
;MDYSPTPREINVKKLWENGAHQYLCPGVQGWNQAIHQLDNAYENIKQMTIFAHKYDGEGLLNTDWGDFGHFQHPELSMVGIIYGAAFSWNSDIPEKSAINADISIIEYGDRSASLVEVISHMSNQAVVNWGEFVRILENCRYQVAEREVTDFWEKYDKQTENSQKQIEFCNEAIRNDMAKVSALLVGIEEGKRKYIAPILHMAEGQILINTMFGVIKNVHDGQQNPCTDKRALAEALEIWYYEYRRQWHKISRESELYRIGELIFWLADYIREL
;
A
#
# COMPACT_ATOMS: atom_id res chain seq x y z
N MET A 1 7.29 1.79 19.58
CA MET A 1 6.51 1.66 18.34
C MET A 1 6.44 0.18 17.99
N ASP A 2 5.29 -0.33 17.58
CA ASP A 2 5.09 -1.71 17.13
C ASP A 2 3.99 -1.67 16.06
N TYR A 3 4.37 -1.87 14.81
CA TYR A 3 3.48 -1.72 13.65
C TYR A 3 2.76 -3.02 13.27
N SER A 4 2.94 -4.10 14.05
CA SER A 4 2.18 -5.33 13.88
C SER A 4 0.67 -5.04 14.02
N PRO A 5 -0.22 -5.71 13.26
CA PRO A 5 -1.65 -5.68 13.58
C PRO A 5 -1.92 -6.20 14.99
N THR A 6 -1.04 -7.03 15.55
CA THR A 6 -1.13 -7.50 16.94
C THR A 6 0.05 -6.96 17.75
N PRO A 7 0.08 -5.65 18.08
CA PRO A 7 1.18 -5.08 18.82
C PRO A 7 1.21 -5.63 20.24
N ARG A 8 2.40 -5.85 20.78
CA ARG A 8 2.54 -6.54 22.07
C ARG A 8 2.39 -5.58 23.24
N GLU A 9 1.36 -5.80 24.05
CA GLU A 9 1.08 -5.04 25.28
C GLU A 9 2.29 -4.92 26.22
N ILE A 10 3.10 -5.98 26.33
CA ILE A 10 4.26 -6.03 27.22
C ILE A 10 5.24 -4.87 27.00
N ASN A 11 5.34 -4.34 25.77
CA ASN A 11 6.23 -3.25 25.45
C ASN A 11 5.74 -1.92 26.07
N VAL A 12 4.43 -1.68 26.02
CA VAL A 12 3.80 -0.47 26.59
C VAL A 12 3.77 -0.56 28.12
N LYS A 13 3.37 -1.73 28.64
CA LYS A 13 3.28 -1.99 30.08
C LYS A 13 4.62 -1.77 30.78
N LYS A 14 5.72 -2.29 30.24
CA LYS A 14 7.05 -2.13 30.84
C LYS A 14 7.48 -0.67 30.98
N LEU A 15 7.18 0.16 29.98
CA LEU A 15 7.53 1.57 30.03
C LEU A 15 6.67 2.31 31.06
N TRP A 16 5.37 2.00 31.11
CA TRP A 16 4.44 2.56 32.11
C TRP A 16 4.84 2.17 33.54
N GLU A 17 5.20 0.91 33.80
CA GLU A 17 5.68 0.44 35.11
C GLU A 17 6.96 1.14 35.59
N ASN A 18 7.75 1.72 34.66
CA ASN A 18 8.94 2.50 34.96
C ASN A 18 8.65 4.02 35.04
N GLY A 19 7.39 4.44 35.04
CA GLY A 19 6.97 5.84 35.17
C GLY A 19 7.23 6.68 33.92
N ALA A 20 7.38 6.07 32.75
CA ALA A 20 7.57 6.80 31.50
C ALA A 20 6.24 7.37 31.00
N HIS A 21 6.26 8.66 30.63
CA HIS A 21 5.21 9.28 29.82
C HIS A 21 5.33 8.77 28.37
N GLN A 22 4.22 8.36 27.78
CA GLN A 22 4.23 7.67 26.48
C GLN A 22 3.23 8.29 25.50
N TYR A 23 3.71 8.58 24.29
CA TYR A 23 2.86 8.64 23.12
C TYR A 23 2.95 7.30 22.41
N LEU A 24 1.79 6.71 22.10
CA LEU A 24 1.75 5.48 21.33
C LEU A 24 1.73 5.85 19.86
N CYS A 25 2.54 5.18 19.06
CA CYS A 25 2.74 5.54 17.65
C CYS A 25 2.26 4.42 16.74
N PRO A 26 0.93 4.28 16.50
CA PRO A 26 0.43 3.37 15.49
C PRO A 26 0.76 3.88 14.08
N GLY A 27 0.62 3.01 13.09
CA GLY A 27 0.89 3.32 11.68
C GLY A 27 -0.33 3.16 10.79
N VAL A 28 -0.46 4.03 9.79
CA VAL A 28 -1.52 3.94 8.75
C VAL A 28 -1.25 2.83 7.71
N GLN A 29 -0.15 2.09 7.84
CA GLN A 29 0.22 0.93 7.00
C GLN A 29 0.33 1.25 5.50
N GLY A 30 0.84 2.44 5.20
CA GLY A 30 1.07 2.91 3.83
C GLY A 30 2.45 2.63 3.27
N TRP A 31 3.47 2.53 4.13
CA TRP A 31 4.84 2.35 3.67
C TRP A 31 4.97 1.08 2.83
N ASN A 32 5.75 1.18 1.76
CA ASN A 32 5.96 0.09 0.81
C ASN A 32 4.72 -0.35 0.04
N GLN A 33 3.57 0.33 0.14
CA GLN A 33 2.35 -0.08 -0.56
C GLN A 33 1.97 0.90 -1.67
N ALA A 34 1.39 0.39 -2.75
CA ALA A 34 0.65 1.24 -3.69
C ALA A 34 -0.70 1.68 -3.07
N ILE A 35 -1.38 0.76 -2.39
CA ILE A 35 -2.63 0.98 -1.67
C ILE A 35 -2.44 0.54 -0.21
N HIS A 36 -2.76 1.42 0.74
CA HIS A 36 -2.53 1.17 2.17
C HIS A 36 -3.26 -0.08 2.66
N GLN A 37 -2.62 -0.87 3.53
CA GLN A 37 -3.23 -2.07 4.11
C GLN A 37 -4.18 -1.72 5.27
N LEU A 38 -5.42 -1.39 4.91
CA LEU A 38 -6.42 -0.86 5.84
C LEU A 38 -6.79 -1.83 6.96
N ASP A 39 -6.80 -3.14 6.69
CA ASP A 39 -7.03 -4.18 7.70
C ASP A 39 -5.98 -4.13 8.83
N ASN A 40 -4.72 -4.03 8.43
CA ASN A 40 -3.61 -3.92 9.37
C ASN A 40 -3.61 -2.55 10.08
N ALA A 41 -4.01 -1.49 9.37
CA ALA A 41 -4.05 -0.14 9.93
C ALA A 41 -5.11 -0.05 11.03
N TYR A 42 -6.32 -0.55 10.73
CA TYR A 42 -7.41 -0.60 11.70
C TYR A 42 -6.99 -1.34 12.96
N GLU A 43 -6.47 -2.57 12.85
CA GLU A 43 -6.14 -3.36 14.05
C GLU A 43 -4.96 -2.76 14.82
N ASN A 44 -3.92 -2.29 14.13
CA ASN A 44 -2.77 -1.66 14.80
C ASN A 44 -3.19 -0.39 15.56
N ILE A 45 -3.94 0.50 14.92
CA ILE A 45 -4.41 1.76 15.52
C ILE A 45 -5.38 1.45 16.67
N LYS A 46 -6.32 0.52 16.50
CA LYS A 46 -7.25 0.08 17.54
C LYS A 46 -6.50 -0.42 18.78
N GLN A 47 -5.57 -1.36 18.62
CA GLN A 47 -4.84 -1.95 19.75
C GLN A 47 -3.95 -0.92 20.45
N MET A 48 -3.25 -0.08 19.70
CA MET A 48 -2.46 1.01 20.29
C MET A 48 -3.31 2.02 21.06
N THR A 49 -4.51 2.33 20.56
CA THR A 49 -5.44 3.22 21.27
C THR A 49 -5.92 2.58 22.58
N ILE A 50 -6.28 1.29 22.56
CA ILE A 50 -6.66 0.54 23.77
C ILE A 50 -5.52 0.57 24.80
N PHE A 51 -4.27 0.36 24.37
CA PHE A 51 -3.12 0.45 25.26
C PHE A 51 -2.91 1.88 25.78
N ALA A 52 -3.15 2.91 24.98
CA ALA A 52 -3.02 4.30 25.41
C ALA A 52 -4.02 4.60 26.54
N HIS A 53 -5.28 4.19 26.39
CA HIS A 53 -6.28 4.34 27.45
C HIS A 53 -5.97 3.50 28.69
N LYS A 54 -5.41 2.30 28.53
CA LYS A 54 -5.12 1.38 29.63
C LYS A 54 -3.90 1.78 30.47
N TYR A 55 -2.90 2.40 29.84
CA TYR A 55 -1.59 2.69 30.45
C TYR A 55 -1.27 4.18 30.48
N ASP A 56 -2.28 5.02 30.70
CA ASP A 56 -2.15 6.48 30.87
C ASP A 56 -1.28 7.14 29.78
N GLY A 57 -1.47 6.72 28.53
CA GLY A 57 -0.79 7.31 27.38
C GLY A 57 -1.22 8.75 27.16
N GLU A 58 -0.26 9.64 26.89
CA GLU A 58 -0.48 11.07 26.66
C GLU A 58 -1.24 11.34 25.34
N GLY A 59 -1.23 10.37 24.44
CA GLY A 59 -1.96 10.43 23.18
C GLY A 59 -1.36 9.52 22.11
N LEU A 60 -1.82 9.71 20.88
CA LEU A 60 -1.34 8.99 19.70
C LEU A 60 -0.53 9.91 18.78
N LEU A 61 0.62 9.42 18.31
CA LEU A 61 1.30 9.95 17.13
C LEU A 61 0.98 9.01 15.97
N ASN A 62 -0.09 9.30 15.23
CA ASN A 62 -0.49 8.47 14.10
C ASN A 62 0.50 8.65 12.94
N THR A 63 1.23 7.58 12.59
CA THR A 63 2.41 7.67 11.71
C THR A 63 2.11 7.20 10.28
N ASP A 64 2.63 7.96 9.31
CA ASP A 64 2.69 7.60 7.89
C ASP A 64 4.16 7.61 7.44
N TRP A 65 4.71 6.42 7.19
CA TRP A 65 6.13 6.21 6.91
C TRP A 65 6.40 6.17 5.41
N GLY A 66 7.54 6.71 4.99
CA GLY A 66 7.90 6.89 3.57
C GLY A 66 9.05 6.04 3.06
N ASP A 67 9.16 4.80 3.52
CA ASP A 67 10.23 3.89 3.10
C ASP A 67 10.23 3.70 1.57
N PHE A 68 11.44 3.51 1.01
CA PHE A 68 11.67 3.41 -0.45
C PHE A 68 11.07 4.56 -1.28
N GLY A 69 11.21 5.79 -0.78
CA GLY A 69 10.88 7.01 -1.51
C GLY A 69 9.46 7.54 -1.31
N HIS A 70 8.70 6.98 -0.36
CA HIS A 70 7.31 7.37 -0.08
C HIS A 70 6.45 7.28 -1.34
N PHE A 71 6.41 6.09 -1.94
CA PHE A 71 5.69 5.82 -3.18
C PHE A 71 4.17 6.03 -3.06
N GLN A 72 3.62 5.80 -1.87
CA GLN A 72 2.19 5.88 -1.63
C GLN A 72 1.65 7.30 -1.80
N HIS A 73 0.49 7.43 -2.46
CA HIS A 73 -0.15 8.73 -2.62
C HIS A 73 -0.80 9.19 -1.28
N PRO A 74 -0.54 10.42 -0.79
CA PRO A 74 -1.01 10.88 0.53
C PRO A 74 -2.52 10.75 0.80
N GLU A 75 -3.35 10.82 -0.24
CA GLU A 75 -4.81 10.62 -0.12
C GLU A 75 -5.16 9.24 0.49
N LEU A 76 -4.36 8.21 0.24
CA LEU A 76 -4.62 6.85 0.73
C LEU A 76 -4.35 6.71 2.23
N SER A 77 -3.62 7.65 2.83
CA SER A 77 -3.36 7.70 4.26
C SER A 77 -4.58 8.16 5.07
N MET A 78 -5.55 8.83 4.41
CA MET A 78 -6.65 9.52 5.09
C MET A 78 -7.51 8.59 5.93
N VAL A 79 -7.82 7.38 5.45
CA VAL A 79 -8.61 6.39 6.20
C VAL A 79 -7.92 6.04 7.53
N GLY A 80 -6.61 5.75 7.50
CA GLY A 80 -5.83 5.46 8.69
C GLY A 80 -5.70 6.68 9.62
N ILE A 81 -5.61 7.89 9.06
CA ILE A 81 -5.62 9.14 9.85
C ILE A 81 -6.96 9.28 10.61
N ILE A 82 -8.08 9.04 9.93
CA ILE A 82 -9.41 9.10 10.54
C ILE A 82 -9.59 8.04 11.62
N TYR A 83 -9.12 6.80 11.42
CA TYR A 83 -9.11 5.80 12.50
C TYR A 83 -8.40 6.32 13.75
N GLY A 84 -7.20 6.89 13.60
CA GLY A 84 -6.44 7.43 14.74
C GLY A 84 -7.17 8.57 15.45
N ALA A 85 -7.82 9.46 14.70
CA ALA A 85 -8.62 10.54 15.26
C ALA A 85 -9.87 10.02 16.00
N ALA A 86 -10.62 9.11 15.37
CA ALA A 86 -11.84 8.56 15.94
C ALA A 86 -11.57 7.74 17.22
N PHE A 87 -10.56 6.88 17.20
CA PHE A 87 -10.27 5.98 18.31
C PHE A 87 -9.62 6.72 19.48
N SER A 88 -8.77 7.72 19.23
CA SER A 88 -8.20 8.54 20.32
C SER A 88 -9.24 9.40 21.05
N TRP A 89 -10.30 9.81 20.35
CA TRP A 89 -11.39 10.59 20.95
C TRP A 89 -12.40 9.72 21.71
N ASN A 90 -12.61 8.47 21.29
CA ASN A 90 -13.61 7.58 21.85
C ASN A 90 -13.04 6.19 22.18
N SER A 91 -13.08 5.82 23.47
CA SER A 91 -12.63 4.51 23.95
C SER A 91 -13.54 3.36 23.49
N ASP A 92 -14.79 3.64 23.13
CA ASP A 92 -15.68 2.65 22.51
C ASP A 92 -15.42 2.60 21.00
N ILE A 93 -14.47 1.76 20.61
CA ILE A 93 -14.00 1.68 19.23
C ILE A 93 -15.02 0.91 18.38
N PRO A 94 -15.59 1.53 17.32
CA PRO A 94 -16.56 0.88 16.46
C PRO A 94 -15.95 -0.26 15.66
N GLU A 95 -16.79 -1.22 15.25
CA GLU A 95 -16.40 -2.28 14.32
C GLU A 95 -15.88 -1.72 12.98
N LYS A 96 -14.92 -2.41 12.36
CA LYS A 96 -14.23 -1.95 11.14
C LYS A 96 -15.19 -1.60 10.02
N SER A 97 -16.17 -2.47 9.76
CA SER A 97 -17.17 -2.25 8.71
C SER A 97 -18.05 -1.03 8.97
N ALA A 98 -18.37 -0.74 10.24
CA ALA A 98 -19.19 0.42 10.60
C ALA A 98 -18.42 1.72 10.37
N ILE A 99 -17.18 1.81 10.87
CA ILE A 99 -16.36 3.01 10.63
C ILE A 99 -15.98 3.18 9.15
N ASN A 100 -15.77 2.09 8.40
CA ASN A 100 -15.52 2.16 6.95
C ASN A 100 -16.73 2.72 6.20
N ALA A 101 -17.94 2.33 6.59
CA ALA A 101 -19.18 2.87 6.04
C ALA A 101 -19.30 4.37 6.34
N ASP A 102 -19.03 4.78 7.58
CA ASP A 102 -19.07 6.19 7.99
C ASP A 102 -18.03 7.03 7.23
N ILE A 103 -16.78 6.55 7.09
CA ILE A 103 -15.74 7.24 6.33
C ILE A 103 -16.15 7.36 4.85
N SER A 104 -16.70 6.30 4.26
CA SER A 104 -17.17 6.32 2.87
C SER A 104 -18.19 7.44 2.65
N ILE A 105 -19.15 7.61 3.56
CA ILE A 105 -20.16 8.67 3.47
C ILE A 105 -19.56 10.05 3.80
N ILE A 106 -18.89 10.18 4.94
CA ILE A 106 -18.52 11.48 5.52
C ILE A 106 -17.28 12.07 4.86
N GLU A 107 -16.23 11.29 4.64
CA GLU A 107 -15.00 11.78 4.01
C GLU A 107 -15.15 11.80 2.49
N TYR A 108 -15.61 10.68 1.91
CA TYR A 108 -15.62 10.50 0.45
C TYR A 108 -16.95 10.81 -0.24
N GLY A 109 -18.05 11.01 0.51
CA GLY A 109 -19.35 11.35 -0.08
C GLY A 109 -20.01 10.19 -0.83
N ASP A 110 -19.54 8.95 -0.61
CA ASP A 110 -20.11 7.74 -1.19
C ASP A 110 -21.39 7.34 -0.45
N ARG A 111 -22.54 7.56 -1.09
CA ARG A 111 -23.86 7.27 -0.52
C ARG A 111 -24.14 5.78 -0.32
N SER A 112 -23.43 4.87 -0.99
CA SER A 112 -23.60 3.44 -0.75
C SER A 112 -22.78 2.92 0.43
N ALA A 113 -21.95 3.77 1.03
CA ALA A 113 -21.14 3.46 2.21
C ALA A 113 -20.17 2.28 2.00
N SER A 114 -19.65 2.14 0.78
CA SER A 114 -18.92 0.92 0.36
C SER A 114 -17.50 1.18 -0.13
N LEU A 115 -17.17 2.43 -0.51
CA LEU A 115 -15.89 2.77 -1.12
C LEU A 115 -14.69 2.28 -0.31
N VAL A 116 -14.64 2.55 1.00
CA VAL A 116 -13.50 2.18 1.84
C VAL A 116 -13.33 0.66 1.93
N GLU A 117 -14.42 -0.10 1.94
CA GLU A 117 -14.34 -1.56 1.94
C GLU A 117 -13.81 -2.10 0.60
N VAL A 118 -14.19 -1.48 -0.51
CA VAL A 118 -13.65 -1.82 -1.84
C VAL A 118 -12.15 -1.50 -1.91
N ILE A 119 -11.70 -0.37 -1.35
CA ILE A 119 -10.27 -0.02 -1.25
C ILE A 119 -9.52 -1.05 -0.40
N SER A 120 -10.09 -1.46 0.74
CA SER A 120 -9.48 -2.46 1.63
C SER A 120 -9.35 -3.82 0.95
N HIS A 121 -10.35 -4.25 0.19
CA HIS A 121 -10.25 -5.49 -0.58
C HIS A 121 -9.17 -5.40 -1.67
N MET A 122 -9.07 -4.25 -2.34
CA MET A 122 -8.09 -3.99 -3.38
C MET A 122 -6.65 -3.99 -2.84
N SER A 123 -6.40 -3.44 -1.64
CA SER A 123 -5.07 -3.47 -1.02
C SER A 123 -4.55 -4.88 -0.73
N ASN A 124 -5.45 -5.85 -0.54
CA ASN A 124 -5.11 -7.23 -0.27
C ASN A 124 -4.71 -8.04 -1.53
N GLN A 125 -4.67 -7.39 -2.70
CA GLN A 125 -4.34 -8.03 -3.99
C GLN A 125 -2.92 -7.73 -4.49
N ALA A 126 -2.05 -7.17 -3.65
CA ALA A 126 -0.64 -7.03 -3.99
C ALA A 126 0.05 -8.41 -3.95
N VAL A 127 0.60 -8.87 -5.09
CA VAL A 127 1.42 -10.09 -5.14
C VAL A 127 2.83 -9.80 -4.60
N VAL A 128 3.37 -8.65 -4.98
CA VAL A 128 4.50 -8.01 -4.32
C VAL A 128 4.12 -6.58 -3.99
N ASN A 129 4.54 -6.11 -2.82
CA ASN A 129 4.42 -4.69 -2.48
C ASN A 129 5.60 -3.89 -3.06
N TRP A 130 5.51 -2.56 -3.04
CA TRP A 130 6.56 -1.67 -3.59
C TRP A 130 7.93 -1.91 -2.96
N GLY A 131 8.00 -2.10 -1.64
CA GLY A 131 9.29 -2.30 -0.95
C GLY A 131 9.94 -3.64 -1.30
N GLU A 132 9.15 -4.71 -1.46
CA GLU A 132 9.62 -5.99 -1.99
C GLU A 132 10.08 -5.85 -3.43
N PHE A 133 9.30 -5.14 -4.24
CA PHE A 133 9.61 -4.89 -5.64
C PHE A 133 10.93 -4.13 -5.80
N VAL A 134 11.15 -3.04 -5.07
CA VAL A 134 12.41 -2.29 -5.07
C VAL A 134 13.60 -3.19 -4.74
N ARG A 135 13.48 -4.06 -3.72
CA ARG A 135 14.56 -5.00 -3.36
C ARG A 135 14.87 -5.99 -4.48
N ILE A 136 13.85 -6.48 -5.20
CA ILE A 136 14.03 -7.33 -6.39
C ILE A 136 14.81 -6.57 -7.46
N LEU A 137 14.40 -5.34 -7.75
CA LEU A 137 15.01 -4.52 -8.78
C LEU A 137 16.47 -4.15 -8.46
N GLU A 138 16.77 -3.83 -7.20
CA GLU A 138 18.14 -3.58 -6.75
C GLU A 138 19.03 -4.81 -6.94
N ASN A 139 18.51 -6.01 -6.68
CA ASN A 139 19.22 -7.27 -6.95
C ASN A 139 19.49 -7.45 -8.44
N CYS A 140 18.50 -7.20 -9.31
CA CYS A 140 18.67 -7.27 -10.77
C CYS A 140 19.67 -6.23 -11.29
N ARG A 141 19.70 -5.02 -10.72
CA ARG A 141 20.53 -3.90 -11.17
C ARG A 141 21.99 -4.00 -10.75
N TYR A 142 22.24 -4.39 -9.50
CA TYR A 142 23.57 -4.26 -8.89
C TYR A 142 24.29 -5.59 -8.65
N GLN A 143 23.67 -6.73 -8.95
CA GLN A 143 24.23 -8.07 -8.66
C GLN A 143 24.77 -8.12 -7.22
N VAL A 144 23.90 -7.76 -6.26
CA VAL A 144 24.18 -7.90 -4.83
C VAL A 144 24.69 -9.33 -4.56
N ALA A 145 25.55 -9.51 -3.55
CA ALA A 145 26.23 -10.78 -3.27
C ALA A 145 25.29 -11.99 -3.48
N GLU A 146 25.73 -12.95 -4.29
CA GLU A 146 24.96 -14.11 -4.80
C GLU A 146 24.11 -14.84 -3.74
N ARG A 147 24.57 -14.81 -2.49
CA ARG A 147 23.89 -15.38 -1.33
C ARG A 147 22.59 -14.65 -0.94
N GLU A 148 22.58 -13.32 -0.93
CA GLU A 148 21.38 -12.53 -0.58
C GLU A 148 20.29 -12.66 -1.65
N VAL A 149 20.69 -12.79 -2.91
CA VAL A 149 19.79 -13.02 -4.04
C VAL A 149 19.17 -14.42 -3.96
N THR A 150 19.97 -15.44 -3.66
CA THR A 150 19.48 -16.82 -3.51
C THR A 150 18.52 -16.95 -2.32
N ASP A 151 18.88 -16.41 -1.15
CA ASP A 151 18.03 -16.44 0.05
C ASP A 151 16.69 -15.71 -0.18
N PHE A 152 16.71 -14.61 -0.95
CA PHE A 152 15.50 -13.89 -1.34
C PHE A 152 14.56 -14.76 -2.18
N TRP A 153 15.06 -15.34 -3.27
CA TRP A 153 14.25 -16.16 -4.18
C TRP A 153 13.80 -17.46 -3.52
N GLU A 154 14.64 -18.12 -2.71
CA GLU A 154 14.24 -19.31 -1.95
C GLU A 154 13.08 -19.06 -0.98
N LYS A 155 13.07 -17.90 -0.33
CA LYS A 155 11.96 -17.50 0.54
C LYS A 155 10.70 -17.26 -0.29
N TYR A 156 10.85 -16.61 -1.44
CA TYR A 156 9.73 -16.22 -2.30
C TYR A 156 9.11 -17.43 -3.02
N ASP A 157 9.92 -18.33 -3.56
CA ASP A 157 9.47 -19.55 -4.26
C ASP A 157 8.66 -20.48 -3.35
N LYS A 158 9.03 -20.57 -2.07
CA LYS A 158 8.24 -21.31 -1.07
C LYS A 158 6.85 -20.73 -0.83
N GLN A 159 6.64 -19.46 -1.16
CA GLN A 159 5.37 -18.74 -0.97
C GLN A 159 4.52 -18.70 -2.24
N THR A 160 5.09 -18.96 -3.42
CA THR A 160 4.42 -18.74 -4.72
C THR A 160 4.50 -19.95 -5.65
N GLU A 161 3.95 -21.09 -5.24
CA GLU A 161 3.92 -22.33 -6.04
C GLU A 161 3.09 -22.22 -7.35
N ASN A 162 2.48 -21.06 -7.64
CA ASN A 162 1.84 -20.74 -8.93
C ASN A 162 1.75 -19.22 -9.17
N SER A 163 2.88 -18.53 -9.12
CA SER A 163 2.96 -17.05 -9.19
C SER A 163 2.16 -16.45 -10.35
N GLN A 164 2.19 -17.04 -11.56
CA GLN A 164 1.50 -16.51 -12.73
C GLN A 164 -0.04 -16.53 -12.57
N LYS A 165 -0.63 -17.63 -12.11
CA LYS A 165 -2.08 -17.69 -11.86
C LYS A 165 -2.49 -16.76 -10.73
N GLN A 166 -1.63 -16.60 -9.72
CA GLN A 166 -1.87 -15.67 -8.63
C GLN A 166 -1.86 -14.22 -9.12
N ILE A 167 -0.91 -13.84 -9.98
CA ILE A 167 -0.85 -12.52 -10.60
C ILE A 167 -2.11 -12.24 -11.43
N GLU A 168 -2.54 -13.19 -12.26
CA GLU A 168 -3.75 -13.05 -13.06
C GLU A 168 -4.99 -12.88 -12.18
N PHE A 169 -5.14 -13.70 -11.14
CA PHE A 169 -6.23 -13.61 -10.18
C PHE A 169 -6.26 -12.25 -9.46
N CYS A 170 -5.13 -11.85 -8.88
CA CYS A 170 -5.01 -10.61 -8.12
C CYS A 170 -5.23 -9.38 -9.01
N ASN A 171 -4.64 -9.33 -10.21
CA ASN A 171 -4.85 -8.22 -11.14
C ASN A 171 -6.30 -8.13 -11.60
N GLU A 172 -6.97 -9.27 -11.83
CA GLU A 172 -8.38 -9.28 -12.18
C GLU A 172 -9.27 -8.84 -11.00
N ALA A 173 -8.93 -9.22 -9.76
CA ALA A 173 -9.59 -8.72 -8.58
C ALA A 173 -9.46 -7.18 -8.47
N ILE A 174 -8.26 -6.63 -8.67
CA ILE A 174 -8.04 -5.16 -8.68
C ILE A 174 -8.88 -4.49 -9.76
N ARG A 175 -8.91 -5.02 -11.00
CA ARG A 175 -9.72 -4.44 -12.08
C ARG A 175 -11.22 -4.46 -11.75
N ASN A 176 -11.71 -5.55 -11.17
CA ASN A 176 -13.10 -5.64 -10.74
C ASN A 176 -13.43 -4.62 -9.65
N ASP A 177 -12.52 -4.39 -8.70
CA ASP A 177 -12.71 -3.35 -7.68
C ASP A 177 -12.61 -1.94 -8.26
N MET A 178 -11.69 -1.69 -9.20
CA MET A 178 -11.62 -0.41 -9.92
C MET A 178 -12.93 -0.14 -10.69
N ALA A 179 -13.55 -1.16 -11.27
CA ALA A 179 -14.85 -1.04 -11.93
C ALA A 179 -15.97 -0.71 -10.93
N LYS A 180 -15.96 -1.34 -9.74
CA LYS A 180 -16.89 -0.99 -8.63
C LYS A 180 -16.70 0.46 -8.21
N VAL A 181 -15.47 0.91 -7.93
CA VAL A 181 -15.15 2.30 -7.56
C VAL A 181 -15.62 3.27 -8.65
N SER A 182 -15.41 2.93 -9.93
CA SER A 182 -15.86 3.75 -11.05
C SER A 182 -17.40 3.87 -11.10
N ALA A 183 -18.12 2.78 -10.80
CA ALA A 183 -19.58 2.80 -10.72
C ALA A 183 -20.10 3.67 -9.55
N LEU A 184 -19.36 3.76 -8.44
CA LEU A 184 -19.71 4.60 -7.28
C LEU A 184 -19.67 6.10 -7.59
N LEU A 185 -18.92 6.54 -8.62
CA LEU A 185 -18.79 7.97 -8.97
C LEU A 185 -20.13 8.68 -9.19
N VAL A 186 -21.16 7.96 -9.64
CA VAL A 186 -22.52 8.50 -9.83
C VAL A 186 -23.14 8.92 -8.49
N GLY A 187 -22.88 8.16 -7.43
CA GLY A 187 -23.38 8.41 -6.08
C GLY A 187 -22.51 9.35 -5.25
N ILE A 188 -21.24 9.55 -5.65
CA ILE A 188 -20.28 10.39 -4.94
C ILE A 188 -20.57 11.88 -5.15
N GLU A 189 -20.57 12.63 -4.05
CA GLU A 189 -20.69 14.09 -4.01
C GLU A 189 -19.68 14.79 -4.94
N GLU A 190 -20.15 15.75 -5.75
CA GLU A 190 -19.35 16.37 -6.81
C GLU A 190 -18.00 16.91 -6.32
N GLY A 191 -17.98 17.61 -5.19
CA GLY A 191 -16.76 18.19 -4.61
C GLY A 191 -15.74 17.17 -4.11
N LYS A 192 -16.14 15.91 -3.91
CA LYS A 192 -15.31 14.82 -3.36
C LYS A 192 -14.82 13.83 -4.41
N ARG A 193 -15.37 13.88 -5.63
CA ARG A 193 -14.93 13.04 -6.77
C ARG A 193 -13.44 13.15 -7.08
N LYS A 194 -12.82 14.28 -6.74
CA LYS A 194 -11.38 14.52 -6.89
C LYS A 194 -10.50 13.50 -6.16
N TYR A 195 -11.00 12.87 -5.10
CA TYR A 195 -10.26 11.88 -4.30
C TYR A 195 -10.21 10.49 -4.96
N ILE A 196 -11.07 10.23 -5.95
CA ILE A 196 -11.19 8.90 -6.58
C ILE A 196 -10.11 8.64 -7.61
N ALA A 197 -9.69 9.67 -8.36
CA ALA A 197 -8.67 9.51 -9.40
C ALA A 197 -7.32 9.01 -8.85
N PRO A 198 -6.79 9.53 -7.72
CA PRO A 198 -5.58 8.97 -7.12
C PRO A 198 -5.70 7.50 -6.70
N ILE A 199 -6.87 7.11 -6.16
CA ILE A 199 -7.12 5.72 -5.73
C ILE A 199 -7.02 4.77 -6.93
N LEU A 200 -7.76 5.07 -8.01
CA LEU A 200 -7.75 4.26 -9.22
C LEU A 200 -6.37 4.22 -9.87
N HIS A 201 -5.65 5.34 -9.84
CA HIS A 201 -4.33 5.42 -10.43
C HIS A 201 -3.28 4.59 -9.67
N MET A 202 -3.31 4.61 -8.34
CA MET A 202 -2.43 3.75 -7.54
C MET A 202 -2.78 2.27 -7.69
N ALA A 203 -4.06 1.94 -7.90
CA ALA A 203 -4.50 0.58 -8.21
C ALA A 203 -3.94 0.07 -9.55
N GLU A 204 -3.95 0.91 -10.59
CA GLU A 204 -3.30 0.62 -11.86
C GLU A 204 -1.79 0.39 -11.67
N GLY A 205 -1.15 1.20 -10.82
CA GLY A 205 0.26 1.02 -10.44
C GLY A 205 0.53 -0.34 -9.81
N GLN A 206 -0.34 -0.82 -8.93
CA GLN A 206 -0.22 -2.16 -8.35
C GLN A 206 -0.36 -3.28 -9.39
N ILE A 207 -1.27 -3.13 -10.37
CA ILE A 207 -1.41 -4.07 -11.49
C ILE A 207 -0.09 -4.13 -12.28
N LEU A 208 0.49 -2.98 -12.60
CA LEU A 208 1.75 -2.89 -13.33
C LEU A 208 2.89 -3.54 -12.53
N ILE A 209 3.00 -3.27 -11.23
CA ILE A 209 3.99 -3.91 -10.34
C ILE A 209 3.84 -5.43 -10.35
N ASN A 210 2.62 -5.96 -10.17
CA ASN A 210 2.35 -7.39 -10.22
C ASN A 210 2.74 -8.00 -11.58
N THR A 211 2.44 -7.32 -12.69
CA THR A 211 2.77 -7.80 -14.04
C THR A 211 4.27 -7.75 -14.31
N MET A 212 4.96 -6.67 -13.95
CA MET A 212 6.42 -6.54 -14.06
C MET A 212 7.13 -7.63 -13.25
N PHE A 213 6.63 -7.90 -12.04
CA PHE A 213 7.13 -8.99 -11.21
C PHE A 213 7.02 -10.35 -11.92
N GLY A 214 5.89 -10.64 -12.56
CA GLY A 214 5.71 -11.87 -13.36
C GLY A 214 6.73 -12.03 -14.48
N VAL A 215 7.07 -10.93 -15.19
CA VAL A 215 8.11 -10.95 -16.23
C VAL A 215 9.47 -11.29 -15.63
N ILE A 216 9.86 -10.62 -14.54
CA ILE A 216 11.14 -10.86 -13.86
C ILE A 216 11.21 -12.30 -13.33
N LYS A 217 10.12 -12.80 -12.74
CA LYS A 217 10.04 -14.17 -12.22
C LYS A 217 10.23 -15.21 -13.33
N ASN A 218 9.60 -15.02 -14.48
CA ASN A 218 9.75 -15.94 -15.61
C ASN A 218 11.21 -16.01 -16.09
N VAL A 219 11.91 -14.87 -16.13
CA VAL A 219 13.34 -14.84 -16.46
C VAL A 219 14.17 -15.54 -15.40
N HIS A 220 13.89 -15.31 -14.12
CA HIS A 220 14.54 -16.00 -13.01
C HIS A 220 14.38 -17.54 -13.10
N ASP A 221 13.18 -18.00 -13.46
CA ASP A 221 12.86 -19.42 -13.60
C ASP A 221 13.38 -20.04 -14.91
N GLY A 222 14.08 -19.28 -15.74
CA GLY A 222 14.60 -19.73 -17.03
C GLY A 222 13.51 -19.96 -18.09
N GLN A 223 12.30 -19.42 -17.91
CA GLN A 223 11.21 -19.53 -18.86
C GLN A 223 11.40 -18.52 -20.00
N GLN A 224 11.50 -19.03 -21.23
CA GLN A 224 11.89 -18.21 -22.40
C GLN A 224 10.79 -17.33 -23.01
N ASN A 225 9.54 -17.37 -22.54
CA ASN A 225 8.50 -16.59 -23.22
C ASN A 225 7.26 -16.26 -22.35
N PRO A 226 7.22 -15.10 -21.66
CA PRO A 226 5.98 -14.60 -21.11
C PRO A 226 5.07 -14.15 -22.26
N CYS A 227 3.79 -14.49 -22.22
CA CYS A 227 2.73 -14.06 -23.14
C CYS A 227 2.49 -12.51 -23.15
N THR A 228 3.42 -11.72 -22.62
CA THR A 228 3.28 -10.29 -22.34
C THR A 228 4.13 -9.47 -23.30
N ASP A 229 3.51 -8.47 -23.95
CA ASP A 229 4.24 -7.48 -24.75
C ASP A 229 5.09 -6.59 -23.83
N LYS A 230 6.39 -6.90 -23.75
CA LYS A 230 7.36 -6.21 -22.88
C LYS A 230 7.49 -4.72 -23.21
N ARG A 231 7.38 -4.35 -24.50
CA ARG A 231 7.49 -2.95 -24.93
C ARG A 231 6.28 -2.16 -24.50
N ALA A 232 5.09 -2.69 -24.72
CA ALA A 232 3.85 -2.07 -24.27
C ALA A 232 3.78 -1.96 -22.75
N LEU A 233 4.28 -2.97 -22.01
CA LEU A 233 4.33 -2.94 -20.56
C LEU A 233 5.30 -1.86 -20.03
N ALA A 234 6.49 -1.74 -20.63
CA ALA A 234 7.45 -0.69 -20.30
C ALA A 234 6.87 0.72 -20.56
N GLU A 235 6.24 0.92 -21.72
CA GLU A 235 5.56 2.17 -22.05
C GLU A 235 4.42 2.50 -21.06
N ALA A 236 3.60 1.50 -20.70
CA ALA A 236 2.52 1.68 -19.73
C ALA A 236 3.06 2.13 -18.36
N LEU A 237 4.19 1.58 -17.90
CA LEU A 237 4.79 1.98 -16.63
C LEU A 237 5.30 3.43 -16.66
N GLU A 238 5.91 3.86 -17.77
CA GLU A 238 6.41 5.24 -17.93
C GLU A 238 5.26 6.25 -17.99
N ILE A 239 4.20 5.92 -18.74
CA ILE A 239 2.97 6.74 -18.81
C ILE A 239 2.33 6.84 -17.43
N TRP A 240 2.23 5.71 -16.73
CA TRP A 240 1.71 5.67 -15.36
C TRP A 240 2.52 6.59 -14.45
N TYR A 241 3.85 6.49 -14.46
CA TYR A 241 4.71 7.31 -13.61
C TYR A 241 4.61 8.81 -13.92
N TYR A 242 4.49 9.18 -15.20
CA TYR A 242 4.26 10.57 -15.59
C TYR A 242 2.99 11.15 -14.97
N GLU A 243 1.88 10.39 -15.01
CA GLU A 243 0.63 10.82 -14.39
C GLU A 243 0.69 10.79 -12.86
N TYR A 244 1.38 9.82 -12.27
CA TYR A 244 1.63 9.75 -10.82
C TYR A 244 2.33 11.02 -10.34
N ARG A 245 3.40 11.43 -11.03
CA ARG A 245 4.14 12.67 -10.72
C ARG A 245 3.25 13.91 -10.87
N ARG A 246 2.44 13.98 -11.93
CA ARG A 246 1.46 15.08 -12.12
C ARG A 246 0.45 15.15 -10.98
N GLN A 247 -0.04 14.02 -10.49
CA GLN A 247 -0.99 13.98 -9.37
C GLN A 247 -0.33 14.38 -8.06
N TRP A 248 0.87 13.86 -7.79
CA TRP A 248 1.65 14.20 -6.62
C TRP A 248 1.88 15.71 -6.48
N HIS A 249 2.30 16.38 -7.58
CA HIS A 249 2.53 17.83 -7.57
C HIS A 249 1.30 18.70 -7.32
N LYS A 250 0.08 18.15 -7.41
CA LYS A 250 -1.13 18.88 -7.04
C LYS A 250 -1.28 19.05 -5.53
N ILE A 251 -0.66 18.16 -4.75
CA ILE A 251 -0.88 18.07 -3.30
C ILE A 251 0.42 18.08 -2.47
N SER A 252 1.58 17.87 -3.09
CA SER A 252 2.86 17.75 -2.39
C SER A 252 4.04 18.30 -3.20
N ARG A 253 5.20 18.44 -2.54
CA ARG A 253 6.48 18.88 -3.13
C ARG A 253 7.25 17.69 -3.72
N GLU A 254 8.29 17.94 -4.52
CA GLU A 254 9.05 16.92 -5.27
C GLU A 254 9.44 15.66 -4.48
N SER A 255 9.80 15.78 -3.19
CA SER A 255 10.17 14.62 -2.35
C SER A 255 11.23 13.73 -3.05
N GLU A 256 11.07 12.41 -2.99
CA GLU A 256 11.93 11.40 -3.61
C GLU A 256 11.43 10.95 -4.99
N LEU A 257 10.56 11.73 -5.66
CA LEU A 257 10.01 11.38 -6.98
C LEU A 257 11.11 11.06 -7.98
N TYR A 258 12.23 11.79 -7.96
CA TYR A 258 13.35 11.56 -8.86
C TYR A 258 13.95 10.14 -8.70
N ARG A 259 14.08 9.61 -7.48
CA ARG A 259 14.60 8.24 -7.25
C ARG A 259 13.62 7.18 -7.71
N ILE A 260 12.32 7.40 -7.46
CA ILE A 260 11.25 6.53 -7.97
C ILE A 260 11.33 6.49 -9.51
N GLY A 261 11.51 7.64 -10.15
CA GLY A 261 11.65 7.76 -11.59
C GLY A 261 12.88 7.04 -12.12
N GLU A 262 14.05 7.22 -11.52
CA GLU A 262 15.28 6.50 -11.91
C GLU A 262 15.10 4.98 -11.89
N LEU A 263 14.40 4.46 -10.87
CA LEU A 263 14.10 3.03 -10.77
C LEU A 263 13.12 2.57 -11.85
N ILE A 264 12.05 3.34 -12.09
CA ILE A 264 11.03 3.04 -13.09
C ILE A 264 11.60 3.06 -14.52
N PHE A 265 12.36 4.09 -14.88
CA PHE A 265 12.97 4.18 -16.21
C PHE A 265 14.01 3.08 -16.44
N TRP A 266 14.85 2.81 -15.43
CA TRP A 266 15.77 1.69 -15.51
C TRP A 266 15.05 0.35 -15.72
N LEU A 267 13.97 0.10 -14.98
CA LEU A 267 13.18 -1.12 -15.12
C LEU A 267 12.53 -1.22 -16.51
N ALA A 268 11.98 -0.11 -17.02
CA ALA A 268 11.37 -0.05 -18.34
C ALA A 268 12.39 -0.42 -19.44
N ASP A 269 13.60 0.12 -19.35
CA ASP A 269 14.70 -0.23 -20.27
C ASP A 269 15.14 -1.68 -20.11
N TYR A 270 15.33 -2.15 -18.88
CA TYR A 270 15.70 -3.53 -18.59
C TYR A 270 14.70 -4.53 -19.21
N ILE A 271 13.39 -4.31 -19.03
CA ILE A 271 12.36 -5.23 -19.55
C ILE A 271 12.25 -5.21 -21.07
N ARG A 272 12.57 -4.09 -21.73
CA ARG A 272 12.64 -4.03 -23.20
C ARG A 272 13.76 -4.89 -23.78
N GLU A 273 14.82 -5.12 -23.00
CA GLU A 273 16.02 -5.87 -23.40
C GLU A 273 15.96 -7.37 -23.06
N LEU A 274 15.11 -7.77 -22.10
CA LEU A 274 14.81 -9.17 -21.80
C LEU A 274 14.18 -9.90 -22.98
#